data_AF-F0SI06-F1
#
_entry.id   AF-F0SI06-F1
#
_cell.length_a   1.000
_cell.length_b   1.000
_cell.length_c   1.000
_cell.angle_alpha   90.00
_cell.angle_beta   90.00
_cell.angle_gamma   90.00
#
_symmetry.space_group_name_H-M   'P 1'
#
loop_
_entity.id
_entity.type
_entity.pdbx_description
1 polymer ?
#
loop_
_entity_poly.entity_id
_entity_poly.type
_entity_poly.pdbx_seq_one_letter_code
_entity_poly.pdbx_strand_id
1 'polypeptide(L)'
;MTGHVRAFTAALIVALVFSSAVVAAESAPKGVVLVVIDDIGYGDIDGLYPSDLETPHINAFHNESVRLTDFHVGTTCAPSRAAIMTGRSVNAGGVWHTIAGRELLREDEQTMADVFRANDWKTGIFGKWHLGDGFPYSPRFRGFDTAVVHGGGGVGQGPDYWGNDYYAKVNHKGESTSADVYWENGETFEADEFCTDLWFSRAKRFMKDSVAAERPFFCYIPTNAAHSPFNAPHGFKKGFDGLIENVDYNMGQLDQFLTDEGLKDDVLVIFTTDNGTTGKRAGGLRGRKGSHFDGGHNVPCFWRWKNGGLGGSTQSARDVTPLSSAMDLLPTFIDMFGLKKPAGGQPLDGISLKPLLLNLDSAPVERTIVVDTQRGASLKKWFRACVMRDEVVDGKIAHKWRLTRNSDSAPLELYDFQVDRDTDKNLADQHPDLLEQLAVDYETWWTHISEDQEPFPPFVVNSMHEPELTLFAHSWIGEDMTPWNQPHVVQAKAGTRVHAVRFDEGGQYRIELRRWPREDGGAIAGPDKAGNGKVLNVTQARLEIAGAETMSKPVKGDATSVAFEVELPAETTTTVATAFLDDSDEILSGAYYVYIKKLP
;
A
#
# COMPACT_ATOMS: atom_id res chain seq x y z
N MET A 1 -10.94 28.99 94.92
CA MET A 1 -10.26 30.05 94.13
C MET A 1 -9.84 29.43 92.81
N THR A 2 -10.43 29.93 91.73
CA THR A 2 -9.92 30.03 90.34
C THR A 2 -9.23 28.83 89.69
N GLY A 3 -9.84 28.31 88.60
CA GLY A 3 -9.09 27.65 87.53
C GLY A 3 -9.86 26.61 86.72
N HIS A 4 -10.90 27.01 85.98
CA HIS A 4 -11.48 26.16 84.92
C HIS A 4 -10.65 26.28 83.64
N VAL A 5 -10.12 25.16 83.14
CA VAL A 5 -9.71 25.01 81.74
C VAL A 5 -10.32 23.71 81.23
N ARG A 6 -11.33 23.85 80.34
CA ARG A 6 -11.91 22.74 79.57
C ARG A 6 -11.04 22.51 78.35
N ALA A 7 -10.42 21.32 78.25
CA ALA A 7 -9.78 20.87 77.03
C ALA A 7 -10.82 20.21 76.12
N PHE A 8 -11.02 20.79 74.93
CA PHE A 8 -11.75 20.20 73.82
C PHE A 8 -10.87 19.13 73.17
N THR A 9 -11.32 17.88 73.19
CA THR A 9 -10.71 16.81 72.37
C THR A 9 -11.33 16.86 70.98
N ALA A 10 -10.59 17.40 70.01
CA ALA A 10 -10.97 17.43 68.61
C ALA A 10 -10.87 16.02 67.99
N ALA A 11 -11.93 15.60 67.29
CA ALA A 11 -11.97 14.39 66.50
C ALA A 11 -11.07 14.55 65.26
N LEU A 12 -10.05 13.70 65.14
CA LEU A 12 -9.15 13.64 63.98
C LEU A 12 -9.80 12.77 62.90
N ILE A 13 -10.37 13.41 61.87
CA ILE A 13 -10.77 12.75 60.63
C ILE A 13 -9.49 12.48 59.83
N VAL A 14 -9.04 11.22 59.82
CA VAL A 14 -7.99 10.75 58.93
C VAL A 14 -8.63 10.54 57.56
N ALA A 15 -8.55 11.55 56.70
CA ALA A 15 -8.80 11.39 55.27
C ALA A 15 -7.64 10.56 54.68
N LEU A 16 -7.89 9.27 54.45
CA LEU A 16 -7.06 8.42 53.60
C LEU A 16 -7.09 9.02 52.18
N VAL A 17 -6.11 9.87 51.89
CA VAL A 17 -5.75 10.22 50.51
C VAL A 17 -5.18 8.94 49.91
N PHE A 18 -6.02 8.19 49.20
CA PHE A 18 -5.55 7.24 48.20
C PHE A 18 -4.80 8.06 47.13
N SER A 19 -3.52 8.32 47.38
CA SER A 19 -2.57 8.60 46.32
C SER A 19 -2.43 7.32 45.51
N SER A 20 -3.37 7.13 44.59
CA SER A 20 -3.14 6.33 43.41
C SER A 20 -1.93 6.96 42.73
N ALA A 21 -0.74 6.42 42.98
CA ALA A 21 0.37 6.60 42.07
C ALA A 21 -0.13 6.04 40.73
N VAL A 22 -0.66 6.92 39.89
CA VAL A 22 -0.80 6.68 38.47
C VAL A 22 0.64 6.47 38.03
N VAL A 23 1.04 5.20 37.96
CA VAL A 23 2.15 4.80 37.11
C VAL A 23 1.79 5.42 35.77
N ALA A 24 2.54 6.46 35.37
CA ALA A 24 2.38 7.06 34.07
C ALA A 24 2.48 5.92 33.08
N ALA A 25 1.34 5.52 32.49
CA ALA A 25 1.37 4.67 31.33
C ALA A 25 2.33 5.34 30.36
N GLU A 26 3.34 4.61 29.89
CA GLU A 26 4.27 5.04 28.86
C GLU A 26 3.40 5.66 27.75
N SER A 27 3.35 7.01 27.67
CA SER A 27 2.19 7.67 27.07
C SER A 27 2.26 7.47 25.57
N ALA A 28 1.35 6.65 25.04
CA ALA A 28 1.17 6.46 23.60
C ALA A 28 1.09 7.83 22.90
N PRO A 29 1.61 7.95 21.66
CA PRO A 29 1.65 9.24 20.99
C PRO A 29 0.23 9.76 20.74
N LYS A 30 0.11 11.08 20.55
CA LYS A 30 -1.16 11.69 20.11
C LYS A 30 -1.59 11.22 18.72
N GLY A 31 -0.65 10.67 17.95
CA GLY A 31 -0.95 9.98 16.71
C GLY A 31 0.29 9.38 16.07
N VAL A 32 0.06 8.58 15.05
CA VAL A 32 1.06 7.99 14.15
C VAL A 32 0.75 8.49 12.75
N VAL A 33 1.75 9.09 12.09
CA VAL A 33 1.69 9.49 10.68
C VAL A 33 2.68 8.63 9.91
N LEU A 34 2.16 7.72 9.09
CA LEU A 34 2.96 6.87 8.20
C LEU A 34 2.89 7.44 6.79
N VAL A 35 3.98 8.05 6.34
CA VAL A 35 4.15 8.56 4.96
C VAL A 35 4.87 7.50 4.13
N VAL A 36 4.25 7.07 3.03
CA VAL A 36 4.82 6.09 2.10
C VAL A 36 4.81 6.67 0.70
N ILE A 37 6.00 6.94 0.17
CA ILE A 37 6.15 7.50 -1.17
C ILE A 37 6.30 6.39 -2.22
N ASP A 38 5.66 6.56 -3.38
CA ASP A 38 5.71 5.60 -4.48
C ASP A 38 6.96 5.83 -5.34
N ASP A 39 7.69 4.77 -5.64
CA ASP A 39 8.71 4.71 -6.71
C ASP A 39 9.97 5.58 -6.56
N ILE A 40 10.29 6.04 -5.36
CA ILE A 40 11.55 6.73 -5.06
C ILE A 40 12.48 5.83 -4.23
N GLY A 41 13.78 5.94 -4.46
CA GLY A 41 14.80 5.19 -3.70
C GLY A 41 15.82 6.10 -3.03
N TYR A 42 16.85 5.49 -2.44
CA TYR A 42 17.97 6.21 -1.81
C TYR A 42 18.59 7.29 -2.70
N GLY A 43 18.76 7.01 -4.00
CA GLY A 43 19.36 7.94 -4.95
C GLY A 43 18.49 9.13 -5.33
N ASP A 44 17.21 9.15 -4.93
CA ASP A 44 16.26 10.22 -5.24
C ASP A 44 16.07 11.22 -4.10
N ILE A 45 16.91 11.13 -3.07
CA ILE A 45 16.95 12.09 -1.96
C ILE A 45 18.37 12.65 -1.91
N ASP A 46 18.51 13.95 -2.18
CA ASP A 46 19.81 14.59 -2.44
C ASP A 46 20.75 14.60 -1.21
N GLY A 47 20.18 14.62 0.00
CA GLY A 47 20.97 14.50 1.24
C GLY A 47 21.42 13.07 1.57
N LEU A 48 20.87 12.05 0.91
CA LEU A 48 21.35 10.67 1.03
C LEU A 48 22.39 10.35 -0.03
N TYR A 49 22.17 10.81 -1.26
CA TYR A 49 23.07 10.61 -2.38
C TYR A 49 23.15 11.87 -3.25
N PRO A 50 24.36 12.30 -3.67
CA PRO A 50 24.52 13.50 -4.47
C PRO A 50 23.68 13.46 -5.75
N SER A 51 22.82 14.47 -5.91
CA SER A 51 22.03 14.68 -7.13
C SER A 51 21.73 16.18 -7.32
N ASP A 52 21.05 16.52 -8.41
CA ASP A 52 20.55 17.88 -8.68
C ASP A 52 19.12 18.10 -8.19
N LEU A 53 18.52 17.13 -7.50
CA LEU A 53 17.23 17.27 -6.83
C LEU A 53 17.37 18.18 -5.60
N GLU A 54 16.27 18.83 -5.23
CA GLU A 54 16.18 19.60 -3.98
C GLU A 54 15.18 18.92 -3.05
N THR A 55 15.66 18.20 -2.04
CA THR A 55 14.81 17.58 -0.99
C THR A 55 15.12 18.09 0.43
N PRO A 56 15.17 19.42 0.65
CA PRO A 56 15.61 19.99 1.93
C PRO A 56 14.75 19.58 3.14
N HIS A 57 13.46 19.32 2.95
CA HIS A 57 12.57 18.98 4.07
C HIS A 57 12.70 17.52 4.50
N ILE A 58 12.82 16.60 3.54
CA ILE A 58 13.13 15.18 3.79
C ILE A 58 14.54 15.08 4.39
N ASN A 59 15.50 15.87 3.90
CA ASN A 59 16.85 15.93 4.47
C ASN A 59 16.83 16.41 5.94
N ALA A 60 16.06 17.45 6.25
CA ALA A 60 15.88 17.92 7.63
C ALA A 60 15.25 16.83 8.50
N PHE A 61 14.19 16.16 8.01
CA PHE A 61 13.54 15.06 8.72
C PHE A 61 14.50 13.89 8.98
N HIS A 62 15.27 13.47 7.98
CA HIS A 62 16.34 12.47 8.10
C HIS A 62 17.34 12.84 9.20
N ASN A 63 17.78 14.09 9.24
CA ASN A 63 18.80 14.57 10.19
C ASN A 63 18.29 14.65 11.63
N GLU A 64 16.98 14.61 11.85
CA GLU A 64 16.34 14.58 13.18
C GLU A 64 15.82 13.19 13.56
N SER A 65 15.98 12.17 12.71
CA SER A 65 15.30 10.89 12.87
C SER A 65 16.21 9.75 13.38
N VAL A 66 15.58 8.73 13.95
CA VAL A 66 16.14 7.36 14.00
C VAL A 66 15.96 6.73 12.61
N ARG A 67 17.01 6.16 12.04
CA ARG A 67 17.04 5.72 10.64
C ARG A 67 17.30 4.22 10.55
N LEU A 68 16.38 3.47 9.98
CA LEU A 68 16.59 2.06 9.66
C LEU A 68 17.37 2.00 8.34
N THR A 69 18.63 1.58 8.39
CA THR A 69 19.58 1.66 7.26
C THR A 69 19.66 0.37 6.42
N ASP A 70 18.99 -0.69 6.88
CA ASP A 70 18.81 -1.96 6.18
C ASP A 70 17.34 -2.40 6.31
N PHE A 71 16.45 -1.55 5.78
CA PHE A 71 15.00 -1.71 5.87
C PHE A 71 14.43 -2.17 4.53
N HIS A 72 13.73 -3.30 4.55
CA HIS A 72 13.28 -3.95 3.32
C HIS A 72 11.75 -3.99 3.17
N VAL A 73 11.32 -3.64 1.97
CA VAL A 73 9.93 -3.76 1.50
C VAL A 73 9.83 -4.88 0.46
N GLY A 74 8.67 -5.06 -0.17
CA GLY A 74 8.57 -5.87 -1.38
C GLY A 74 9.24 -5.19 -2.57
N THR A 75 9.43 -5.92 -3.67
CA THR A 75 10.10 -5.37 -4.86
C THR A 75 9.17 -4.49 -5.71
N THR A 76 7.87 -4.47 -5.41
CA THR A 76 6.86 -3.63 -6.07
C THR A 76 5.80 -3.18 -5.07
N CYS A 77 5.04 -2.15 -5.45
CA CYS A 77 4.12 -1.41 -4.59
C CYS A 77 3.07 -2.25 -3.84
N ALA A 78 2.22 -3.03 -4.53
CA ALA A 78 1.12 -3.74 -3.86
C ALA A 78 1.61 -4.79 -2.81
N PRO A 79 2.59 -5.66 -3.11
CA PRO A 79 3.13 -6.58 -2.10
C PRO A 79 3.75 -5.88 -0.89
N SER A 80 4.43 -4.75 -1.09
CA SER A 80 4.95 -3.92 0.01
C SER A 80 3.85 -3.35 0.88
N ARG A 81 2.81 -2.79 0.25
CA ARG A 81 1.66 -2.21 0.95
C ARG A 81 0.91 -3.27 1.75
N ALA A 82 0.78 -4.48 1.21
CA ALA A 82 0.22 -5.62 1.94
C ALA A 82 1.05 -5.98 3.17
N ALA A 83 2.38 -6.08 3.04
CA ALA A 83 3.27 -6.37 4.16
C ALA A 83 3.25 -5.28 5.23
N ILE A 84 3.27 -4.00 4.82
CA ILE A 84 3.11 -2.84 5.71
C ILE A 84 1.81 -3.00 6.49
N MET A 85 0.67 -3.15 5.80
CA MET A 85 -0.64 -3.16 6.43
C MET A 85 -0.87 -4.36 7.34
N THR A 86 -0.33 -5.54 7.03
CA THR A 86 -0.69 -6.78 7.75
C THR A 86 0.36 -7.24 8.75
N GLY A 87 1.60 -6.73 8.67
CA GLY A 87 2.71 -7.28 9.44
C GLY A 87 3.10 -8.71 9.03
N ARG A 88 2.64 -9.16 7.86
CA ARG A 88 2.99 -10.44 7.26
C ARG A 88 4.13 -10.30 6.26
N SER A 89 4.79 -11.42 5.99
CA SER A 89 5.84 -11.49 4.98
C SER A 89 5.29 -11.08 3.60
N VAL A 90 6.18 -10.58 2.75
CA VAL A 90 5.83 -10.25 1.36
C VAL A 90 5.18 -11.47 0.69
N ASN A 91 4.12 -11.26 -0.07
CA ASN A 91 3.26 -12.28 -0.71
C ASN A 91 2.33 -13.08 0.22
N ALA A 92 2.60 -13.16 1.53
CA ALA A 92 1.83 -13.99 2.46
C ALA A 92 0.36 -13.56 2.57
N GLY A 93 0.06 -12.27 2.38
CA GLY A 93 -1.31 -11.72 2.33
C GLY A 93 -2.08 -12.00 1.04
N GLY A 94 -1.57 -12.87 0.16
CA GLY A 94 -2.15 -13.16 -1.15
C GLY A 94 -1.84 -12.12 -2.23
N VAL A 95 -0.98 -11.14 -1.91
CA VAL A 95 -0.61 -10.01 -2.78
C VAL A 95 0.84 -10.12 -3.21
N TRP A 96 1.05 -10.56 -4.45
CA TRP A 96 2.39 -10.72 -5.05
C TRP A 96 2.54 -10.07 -6.42
N HIS A 97 1.44 -9.57 -6.98
CA HIS A 97 1.48 -8.77 -8.20
C HIS A 97 0.69 -7.47 -7.99
N THR A 98 0.79 -6.57 -8.94
CA THR A 98 0.20 -5.23 -8.88
C THR A 98 -1.11 -5.14 -9.67
N ILE A 99 -1.47 -6.21 -10.37
CA ILE A 99 -2.63 -6.36 -11.24
C ILE A 99 -3.01 -7.85 -11.29
N ALA A 100 -3.99 -8.16 -12.13
CA ALA A 100 -4.37 -9.51 -12.51
C ALA A 100 -5.00 -10.35 -11.38
N GLY A 101 -5.70 -9.68 -10.47
CA GLY A 101 -6.39 -10.31 -9.33
C GLY A 101 -5.45 -10.69 -8.20
N ARG A 102 -4.16 -10.33 -8.29
CA ARG A 102 -3.12 -10.59 -7.28
C ARG A 102 -2.63 -9.32 -6.59
N GLU A 103 -3.29 -8.20 -6.85
CA GLU A 103 -3.25 -6.97 -6.05
C GLU A 103 -4.23 -7.01 -4.87
N LEU A 104 -5.15 -7.98 -4.82
CA LEU A 104 -6.24 -8.02 -3.85
C LEU A 104 -5.77 -8.61 -2.52
N LEU A 105 -5.79 -7.81 -1.46
CA LEU A 105 -5.46 -8.28 -0.11
C LEU A 105 -6.55 -9.23 0.39
N ARG A 106 -6.20 -10.46 0.77
CA ARG A 106 -7.20 -11.46 1.19
C ARG A 106 -8.14 -10.92 2.28
N GLU A 107 -9.40 -11.36 2.22
CA GLU A 107 -10.49 -10.89 3.09
C GLU A 107 -10.23 -11.20 4.57
N ASP A 108 -9.54 -12.29 4.86
CA ASP A 108 -9.21 -12.75 6.22
C ASP A 108 -7.96 -12.08 6.81
N GLU A 109 -7.29 -11.20 6.07
CA GLU A 109 -6.19 -10.39 6.58
C GLU A 109 -6.69 -9.21 7.42
N GLN A 110 -6.08 -9.03 8.59
CA GLN A 110 -6.31 -7.85 9.41
C GLN A 110 -5.26 -6.79 9.09
N THR A 111 -5.72 -5.57 8.82
CA THR A 111 -4.80 -4.46 8.59
C THR A 111 -4.41 -3.79 9.90
N MET A 112 -3.35 -2.99 9.88
CA MET A 112 -2.96 -2.15 11.01
C MET A 112 -4.07 -1.16 11.34
N ALA A 113 -4.85 -0.71 10.36
CA ALA A 113 -6.01 0.15 10.60
C ALA A 113 -7.08 -0.59 11.41
N ASP A 114 -7.35 -1.88 11.15
CA ASP A 114 -8.24 -2.69 12.00
C ASP A 114 -7.72 -2.75 13.44
N VAL A 115 -6.41 -2.95 13.63
CA VAL A 115 -5.77 -2.99 14.95
C VAL A 115 -5.89 -1.64 15.66
N PHE A 116 -5.52 -0.53 15.02
CA PHE A 116 -5.64 0.81 15.60
C PHE A 116 -7.08 1.15 15.95
N ARG A 117 -8.02 0.93 15.02
CA ARG A 117 -9.45 1.20 15.22
C ARG A 117 -10.03 0.40 16.39
N ALA A 118 -9.66 -0.86 16.56
CA ALA A 118 -10.09 -1.69 17.67
C ALA A 118 -9.55 -1.25 19.04
N ASN A 119 -8.56 -0.35 19.06
CA ASN A 119 -7.98 0.23 20.28
C ASN A 119 -8.38 1.71 20.45
N ASP A 120 -9.52 2.12 19.86
CA ASP A 120 -10.11 3.45 19.95
C ASP A 120 -9.34 4.58 19.25
N TRP A 121 -8.40 4.26 18.36
CA TRP A 121 -7.75 5.24 17.50
C TRP A 121 -8.67 5.61 16.33
N LYS A 122 -8.58 6.86 15.87
CA LYS A 122 -9.11 7.28 14.56
C LYS A 122 -8.20 6.79 13.46
N THR A 123 -8.74 6.30 12.35
CA THR A 123 -7.93 5.75 11.25
C THR A 123 -8.23 6.48 9.93
N GLY A 124 -7.19 7.00 9.27
CA GLY A 124 -7.33 7.75 8.03
C GLY A 124 -6.31 7.32 6.98
N ILE A 125 -6.73 7.20 5.71
CA ILE A 125 -5.86 7.00 4.54
C ILE A 125 -6.08 8.12 3.52
N PHE A 126 -4.98 8.64 2.97
CA PHE A 126 -4.97 9.77 2.03
C PHE A 126 -4.04 9.48 0.85
N GLY A 127 -4.59 8.99 -0.25
CA GLY A 127 -3.87 8.69 -1.50
C GLY A 127 -4.04 7.26 -2.01
N LYS A 128 -2.94 6.61 -2.36
CA LYS A 128 -2.90 5.29 -3.02
C LYS A 128 -3.17 4.13 -2.05
N TRP A 129 -4.19 3.32 -2.34
CA TRP A 129 -4.43 2.07 -1.60
C TRP A 129 -3.71 0.88 -2.23
N HIS A 130 -4.09 0.53 -3.47
CA HIS A 130 -3.54 -0.56 -4.28
C HIS A 130 -3.64 -1.97 -3.67
N LEU A 131 -4.68 -2.21 -2.86
CA LEU A 131 -4.98 -3.51 -2.26
C LEU A 131 -6.40 -4.01 -2.60
N GLY A 132 -6.96 -3.48 -3.70
CA GLY A 132 -8.31 -3.72 -4.23
C GLY A 132 -9.30 -2.57 -3.99
N ASP A 133 -10.15 -2.30 -4.97
CA ASP A 133 -11.00 -1.08 -5.00
C ASP A 133 -12.47 -1.31 -4.59
N GLY A 134 -13.00 -2.52 -4.83
CA GLY A 134 -14.38 -2.91 -4.49
C GLY A 134 -14.49 -3.73 -3.21
N PHE A 135 -15.69 -4.07 -2.78
CA PHE A 135 -15.94 -4.90 -1.58
C PHE A 135 -15.36 -6.32 -1.76
N PRO A 136 -14.66 -6.88 -0.74
CA PRO A 136 -14.40 -6.33 0.60
C PRO A 136 -13.06 -5.57 0.73
N TYR A 137 -12.39 -5.25 -0.37
CA TYR A 137 -10.99 -4.82 -0.42
C TYR A 137 -10.75 -3.32 -0.25
N SER A 138 -11.72 -2.49 -0.64
CA SER A 138 -11.66 -1.03 -0.52
C SER A 138 -11.25 -0.59 0.90
N PRO A 139 -10.44 0.47 1.09
CA PRO A 139 -9.93 0.83 2.42
C PRO A 139 -11.03 1.16 3.43
N ARG A 140 -12.21 1.62 2.96
CA ARG A 140 -13.41 1.83 3.80
C ARG A 140 -13.95 0.56 4.47
N PHE A 141 -13.52 -0.61 4.00
CA PHE A 141 -13.85 -1.92 4.56
C PHE A 141 -12.66 -2.58 5.29
N ARG A 142 -11.49 -1.94 5.29
CA ARG A 142 -10.23 -2.48 5.82
C ARG A 142 -9.70 -1.67 7.00
N GLY A 143 -10.61 -1.22 7.86
CA GLY A 143 -10.29 -0.60 9.14
C GLY A 143 -10.17 0.92 9.15
N PHE A 144 -10.26 1.61 8.00
CA PHE A 144 -10.18 3.07 7.92
C PHE A 144 -11.53 3.75 8.16
N ASP A 145 -11.57 4.72 9.09
CA ASP A 145 -12.72 5.60 9.33
C ASP A 145 -12.92 6.62 8.19
N THR A 146 -11.79 7.11 7.67
CA THR A 146 -11.74 8.09 6.60
C THR A 146 -10.81 7.58 5.51
N ALA A 147 -11.34 7.35 4.32
CA ALA A 147 -10.57 6.95 3.16
C ALA A 147 -10.76 7.98 2.04
N VAL A 148 -9.74 8.79 1.80
CA VAL A 148 -9.67 9.73 0.68
C VAL A 148 -8.64 9.21 -0.32
N VAL A 149 -9.09 8.63 -1.44
CA VAL A 149 -8.25 7.80 -2.30
C VAL A 149 -8.54 7.98 -3.79
N HIS A 150 -7.57 7.62 -4.62
CA HIS A 150 -7.77 7.34 -6.05
C HIS A 150 -7.86 5.82 -6.28
N GLY A 151 -8.37 5.40 -7.43
CA GLY A 151 -8.50 3.98 -7.78
C GLY A 151 -7.20 3.34 -8.29
N GLY A 152 -7.05 2.04 -8.08
CA GLY A 152 -5.97 1.23 -8.63
C GLY A 152 -4.58 1.53 -8.05
N GLY A 153 -3.54 1.22 -8.82
CA GLY A 153 -2.14 1.35 -8.41
C GLY A 153 -1.47 2.68 -8.73
N GLY A 154 -2.21 3.64 -9.26
CA GLY A 154 -1.71 4.95 -9.66
C GLY A 154 -2.77 5.68 -10.48
N VAL A 155 -2.63 7.00 -10.58
CA VAL A 155 -3.59 7.83 -11.33
C VAL A 155 -3.53 7.50 -12.83
N GLY A 156 -4.69 7.42 -13.47
CA GLY A 156 -4.87 6.97 -14.86
C GLY A 156 -4.86 5.44 -15.05
N GLN A 157 -4.83 4.66 -13.97
CA GLN A 157 -5.03 3.21 -14.05
C GLN A 157 -6.51 2.84 -14.25
N GLY A 158 -6.79 1.59 -14.59
CA GLY A 158 -8.13 1.12 -14.95
C GLY A 158 -9.22 1.45 -13.91
N PRO A 159 -8.99 1.22 -12.61
CA PRO A 159 -9.93 1.58 -11.56
C PRO A 159 -9.97 3.06 -11.18
N ASP A 160 -9.02 3.87 -11.64
CA ASP A 160 -9.03 5.31 -11.40
C ASP A 160 -10.07 6.02 -12.27
N TYR A 161 -10.52 7.21 -11.84
CA TYR A 161 -11.54 7.96 -12.56
C TYR A 161 -11.03 8.36 -13.96
N TRP A 162 -11.91 8.22 -14.96
CA TRP A 162 -11.52 8.42 -16.34
C TRP A 162 -11.01 9.84 -16.61
N GLY A 163 -9.79 9.93 -17.15
CA GLY A 163 -9.18 11.20 -17.52
C GLY A 163 -8.43 11.92 -16.40
N ASN A 164 -8.35 11.36 -15.19
CA ASN A 164 -7.54 11.93 -14.12
C ASN A 164 -6.06 12.09 -14.59
N ASP A 165 -5.48 13.25 -14.34
CA ASP A 165 -4.14 13.61 -14.80
C ASP A 165 -3.27 14.32 -13.74
N TYR A 166 -3.71 14.32 -12.48
CA TYR A 166 -3.11 14.85 -11.25
C TYR A 166 -3.60 16.26 -10.89
N TYR A 167 -4.38 16.91 -11.76
CA TYR A 167 -4.70 18.34 -11.67
C TYR A 167 -6.19 18.62 -11.46
N ALA A 168 -6.47 19.80 -10.92
CA ALA A 168 -7.83 20.27 -10.73
C ALA A 168 -8.36 21.14 -11.90
N LYS A 169 -7.50 21.90 -12.60
CA LYS A 169 -7.98 22.91 -13.59
C LYS A 169 -7.04 23.18 -14.74
N VAL A 170 -5.73 23.08 -14.51
CA VAL A 170 -4.70 23.35 -15.51
C VAL A 170 -3.67 22.24 -15.41
N ASN A 171 -3.43 21.56 -16.53
CA ASN A 171 -2.51 20.43 -16.58
C ASN A 171 -1.04 20.89 -16.65
N HIS A 172 -0.10 19.93 -16.60
CA HIS A 172 1.35 20.20 -16.68
C HIS A 172 1.81 21.00 -17.92
N LYS A 173 1.00 21.08 -18.98
CA LYS A 173 1.29 21.83 -20.21
C LYS A 173 0.74 23.26 -20.17
N GLY A 174 0.01 23.64 -19.12
CA GLY A 174 -0.66 24.94 -19.02
C GLY A 174 -2.01 24.98 -19.75
N GLU A 175 -2.56 23.82 -20.12
CA GLU A 175 -3.83 23.71 -20.81
C GLU A 175 -4.97 23.50 -19.79
N SER A 176 -6.16 24.03 -20.10
CA SER A 176 -7.35 23.78 -19.26
C SER A 176 -7.69 22.30 -19.27
N THR A 177 -7.92 21.73 -18.09
CA THR A 177 -8.41 20.36 -17.90
C THR A 177 -9.61 20.36 -16.94
N SER A 178 -10.36 19.27 -16.94
CA SER A 178 -11.37 19.03 -15.91
C SER A 178 -10.70 18.77 -14.56
N ALA A 179 -11.43 18.99 -13.48
CA ALA A 179 -10.96 18.56 -12.18
C ALA A 179 -10.88 17.04 -12.12
N ASP A 180 -9.74 16.54 -11.64
CA ASP A 180 -9.63 15.15 -11.22
C ASP A 180 -10.73 14.82 -10.22
N VAL A 181 -11.23 13.58 -10.28
CA VAL A 181 -12.25 13.08 -9.36
C VAL A 181 -11.68 11.93 -8.54
N TYR A 182 -11.91 12.00 -7.23
CA TYR A 182 -11.43 11.03 -6.25
C TYR A 182 -12.57 10.58 -5.33
N TRP A 183 -12.31 9.61 -4.46
CA TRP A 183 -13.32 9.05 -3.56
C TRP A 183 -13.04 9.43 -2.11
N GLU A 184 -14.07 9.82 -1.38
CA GLU A 184 -14.10 9.93 0.08
C GLU A 184 -15.13 8.93 0.62
N ASN A 185 -14.67 7.86 1.29
CA ASN A 185 -15.52 6.79 1.83
C ASN A 185 -16.49 6.15 0.81
N GLY A 186 -16.11 6.14 -0.47
CA GLY A 186 -16.89 5.55 -1.57
C GLY A 186 -17.73 6.57 -2.35
N GLU A 187 -17.80 7.83 -1.91
CA GLU A 187 -18.47 8.91 -2.66
C GLU A 187 -17.44 9.72 -3.45
N THR A 188 -17.76 10.04 -4.70
CA THR A 188 -16.86 10.81 -5.58
C THR A 188 -16.91 12.31 -5.28
N PHE A 189 -15.78 13.00 -5.36
CA PHE A 189 -15.68 14.46 -5.30
C PHE A 189 -14.65 14.99 -6.30
N GLU A 190 -14.86 16.22 -6.80
CA GLU A 190 -13.89 16.92 -7.65
C GLU A 190 -12.77 17.53 -6.80
N ALA A 191 -11.52 17.29 -7.21
CA ALA A 191 -10.33 17.89 -6.62
C ALA A 191 -10.25 19.39 -6.95
N ASP A 192 -9.76 20.17 -5.99
CA ASP A 192 -9.55 21.62 -6.12
C ASP A 192 -8.06 22.01 -6.14
N GLU A 193 -7.17 21.06 -5.89
CA GLU A 193 -5.72 21.20 -5.85
C GLU A 193 -5.02 20.03 -6.56
N PHE A 194 -3.68 20.08 -6.67
CA PHE A 194 -2.90 18.99 -7.23
C PHE A 194 -2.96 17.76 -6.30
N CYS A 195 -3.02 16.55 -6.85
CA CYS A 195 -3.33 15.34 -6.08
C CYS A 195 -2.46 15.13 -4.82
N THR A 196 -1.15 15.38 -4.92
CA THR A 196 -0.24 15.21 -3.77
C THR A 196 -0.52 16.24 -2.68
N ASP A 197 -0.80 17.49 -3.06
CA ASP A 197 -1.17 18.55 -2.11
C ASP A 197 -2.50 18.20 -1.40
N LEU A 198 -3.47 17.68 -2.16
CA LEU A 198 -4.77 17.21 -1.65
C LEU A 198 -4.60 16.13 -0.57
N TRP A 199 -3.75 15.13 -0.80
CA TRP A 199 -3.53 14.05 0.17
C TRP A 199 -3.02 14.60 1.50
N PHE A 200 -2.03 15.50 1.45
CA PHE A 200 -1.50 16.12 2.66
C PHE A 200 -2.49 17.11 3.30
N SER A 201 -3.27 17.86 2.51
CA SER A 201 -4.26 18.81 3.02
C SER A 201 -5.37 18.07 3.79
N ARG A 202 -5.90 16.99 3.22
CA ARG A 202 -6.92 16.13 3.83
C ARG A 202 -6.39 15.38 5.05
N ALA A 203 -5.15 14.91 5.00
CA ALA A 203 -4.47 14.30 6.15
C ALA A 203 -4.35 15.27 7.34
N LYS A 204 -3.86 16.49 7.10
CA LYS A 204 -3.75 17.54 8.14
C LYS A 204 -5.10 17.86 8.77
N ARG A 205 -6.16 17.96 7.97
CA ARG A 205 -7.53 18.15 8.46
C ARG A 205 -7.96 16.99 9.37
N PHE A 206 -7.76 15.75 8.94
CA PHE A 206 -8.07 14.57 9.74
C PHE A 206 -7.31 14.52 11.08
N MET A 207 -6.02 14.87 11.08
CA MET A 207 -5.22 14.96 12.31
C MET A 207 -5.80 16.00 13.27
N LYS A 208 -6.13 17.19 12.75
CA LYS A 208 -6.74 18.27 13.53
C LYS A 208 -8.08 17.87 14.12
N ASP A 209 -8.96 17.27 13.32
CA ASP A 209 -10.29 16.81 13.73
C ASP A 209 -10.18 15.69 14.79
N SER A 210 -9.18 14.81 14.66
CA SER A 210 -8.93 13.73 15.64
C SER A 210 -8.47 14.27 17.00
N VAL A 211 -7.52 15.23 16.99
CA VAL A 211 -7.04 15.90 18.20
C VAL A 211 -8.16 16.70 18.88
N ALA A 212 -8.97 17.42 18.10
CA ALA A 212 -10.13 18.14 18.62
C ALA A 212 -11.19 17.20 19.25
N ALA A 213 -11.26 15.96 18.77
CA ALA A 213 -12.11 14.91 19.34
C ALA A 213 -11.45 14.17 20.52
N GLU A 214 -10.28 14.60 21.00
CA GLU A 214 -9.51 13.99 22.09
C GLU A 214 -9.21 12.50 21.86
N ARG A 215 -9.01 12.10 20.59
CA ARG A 215 -8.69 10.72 20.22
C ARG A 215 -7.34 10.64 19.50
N PRO A 216 -6.51 9.62 19.82
CA PRO A 216 -5.29 9.39 19.05
C PRO A 216 -5.65 8.96 17.63
N PHE A 217 -4.75 9.18 16.69
CA PHE A 217 -5.00 8.88 15.27
C PHE A 217 -3.88 8.06 14.64
N PHE A 218 -4.25 7.17 13.74
CA PHE A 218 -3.37 6.54 12.76
C PHE A 218 -3.69 7.14 11.39
N CYS A 219 -2.75 7.91 10.85
CA CYS A 219 -2.85 8.59 9.58
C CYS A 219 -1.85 7.99 8.59
N TYR A 220 -2.35 7.37 7.53
CA TYR A 220 -1.56 6.79 6.46
C TYR A 220 -1.61 7.72 5.24
N ILE A 221 -0.46 8.23 4.81
CA ILE A 221 -0.31 9.11 3.64
C ILE A 221 0.51 8.38 2.56
N PRO A 222 -0.12 7.49 1.79
CA PRO A 222 0.51 6.85 0.65
C PRO A 222 0.40 7.71 -0.61
N THR A 223 1.41 8.50 -0.95
CA THR A 223 1.35 9.26 -2.21
C THR A 223 1.43 8.33 -3.41
N ASN A 224 0.74 8.66 -4.50
CA ASN A 224 0.98 8.08 -5.82
C ASN A 224 2.18 8.73 -6.51
N ALA A 225 2.52 9.97 -6.16
CA ALA A 225 3.80 10.55 -6.55
C ALA A 225 4.95 9.76 -5.88
N ALA A 226 6.04 9.45 -6.58
CA ALA A 226 6.45 9.95 -7.91
C ALA A 226 6.15 8.99 -9.08
N HIS A 227 5.21 8.05 -8.94
CA HIS A 227 4.84 7.10 -10.00
C HIS A 227 4.43 7.80 -11.30
N SER A 228 4.65 7.11 -12.44
CA SER A 228 4.18 7.56 -13.77
C SER A 228 2.66 7.83 -13.76
N PRO A 229 2.12 8.80 -14.52
CA PRO A 229 2.66 9.47 -15.73
C PRO A 229 3.69 10.59 -15.59
N PHE A 230 4.21 10.91 -14.40
CA PHE A 230 5.23 11.97 -14.21
C PHE A 230 4.74 13.40 -14.51
N ASN A 231 3.47 13.65 -14.24
CA ASN A 231 2.83 14.95 -14.38
C ASN A 231 3.17 15.85 -13.18
N ALA A 232 4.34 16.49 -13.21
CA ALA A 232 4.82 17.35 -12.11
C ALA A 232 4.08 18.71 -12.01
N PRO A 233 3.77 19.19 -10.81
CA PRO A 233 3.04 20.44 -10.63
C PRO A 233 3.82 21.66 -11.11
N HIS A 234 3.10 22.74 -11.41
CA HIS A 234 3.73 24.00 -11.82
C HIS A 234 4.60 24.58 -10.70
N GLY A 235 5.73 25.21 -11.07
CA GLY A 235 6.66 25.82 -10.13
C GLY A 235 7.80 24.90 -9.67
N PHE A 236 7.72 23.61 -9.97
CA PHE A 236 8.77 22.62 -9.70
C PHE A 236 9.50 22.20 -10.99
N LYS A 237 10.51 21.33 -10.88
CA LYS A 237 11.08 20.64 -12.05
C LYS A 237 10.00 19.88 -12.82
N LYS A 238 10.31 19.45 -14.05
CA LYS A 238 9.41 18.63 -14.86
C LYS A 238 9.62 17.15 -14.60
N GLY A 239 8.58 16.34 -14.81
CA GLY A 239 8.70 14.89 -14.79
C GLY A 239 8.87 14.32 -13.38
N PHE A 240 9.55 13.18 -13.28
CA PHE A 240 9.79 12.45 -12.04
C PHE A 240 10.41 13.32 -10.93
N ASP A 241 11.40 14.14 -11.28
CA ASP A 241 12.12 15.00 -10.34
C ASP A 241 11.22 16.08 -9.72
N GLY A 242 10.31 16.67 -10.49
CA GLY A 242 9.36 17.65 -9.98
C GLY A 242 8.29 17.06 -9.07
N LEU A 243 7.93 15.79 -9.25
CA LEU A 243 7.06 15.08 -8.32
C LEU A 243 7.76 14.86 -6.97
N ILE A 244 9.06 14.54 -6.99
CA ILE A 244 9.86 14.39 -5.77
C ILE A 244 9.95 15.73 -5.02
N GLU A 245 10.26 16.83 -5.72
CA GLU A 245 10.32 18.16 -5.09
C GLU A 245 8.97 18.59 -4.50
N ASN A 246 7.84 18.25 -5.12
CA ASN A 246 6.52 18.52 -4.57
C ASN A 246 6.18 17.65 -3.34
N VAL A 247 6.61 16.38 -3.32
CA VAL A 247 6.51 15.54 -2.13
C VAL A 247 7.35 16.14 -0.98
N ASP A 248 8.58 16.57 -1.26
CA ASP A 248 9.44 17.24 -0.27
C ASP A 248 8.80 18.51 0.28
N TYR A 249 8.26 19.36 -0.59
CA TYR A 249 7.52 20.55 -0.19
C TYR A 249 6.38 20.20 0.78
N ASN A 250 5.59 19.17 0.48
CA ASN A 250 4.49 18.73 1.34
C ASN A 250 4.97 18.12 2.67
N MET A 251 6.13 17.46 2.70
CA MET A 251 6.78 17.05 3.94
C MET A 251 7.13 18.27 4.81
N GLY A 252 7.61 19.36 4.20
CA GLY A 252 7.81 20.64 4.88
C GLY A 252 6.52 21.23 5.43
N GLN A 253 5.44 21.20 4.64
CA GLN A 253 4.12 21.69 5.08
C GLN A 253 3.54 20.85 6.22
N LEU A 254 3.77 19.53 6.21
CA LEU A 254 3.37 18.64 7.31
C LEU A 254 4.15 18.97 8.59
N ASP A 255 5.47 19.15 8.50
CA ASP A 255 6.28 19.50 9.67
C ASP A 255 5.90 20.86 10.29
N GLN A 256 5.63 21.85 9.44
CA GLN A 256 5.16 23.16 9.88
C GLN A 256 3.80 23.05 10.57
N PHE A 257 2.85 22.32 9.96
CA PHE A 257 1.54 22.07 10.57
C PHE A 257 1.65 21.40 11.95
N LEU A 258 2.47 20.35 12.08
CA LEU A 258 2.68 19.69 13.36
C LEU A 258 3.32 20.62 14.39
N THR A 259 4.16 21.56 13.97
CA THR A 259 4.75 22.58 14.83
C THR A 259 3.68 23.57 15.31
N ASP A 260 2.89 24.10 14.39
CA ASP A 260 1.88 25.13 14.65
C ASP A 260 0.75 24.61 15.55
N GLU A 261 0.36 23.34 15.39
CA GLU A 261 -0.65 22.68 16.23
C GLU A 261 -0.06 22.12 17.54
N GLY A 262 1.25 22.29 17.80
CA GLY A 262 1.91 21.79 19.01
C GLY A 262 1.96 20.26 19.11
N LEU A 263 1.97 19.56 17.97
CA LEU A 263 1.96 18.11 17.84
C LEU A 263 3.32 17.50 17.53
N LYS A 264 4.28 18.29 17.03
CA LYS A 264 5.58 17.81 16.51
C LYS A 264 6.34 16.88 17.45
N ASP A 265 6.29 17.14 18.76
CA ASP A 265 7.01 16.33 19.75
C ASP A 265 6.21 15.11 20.24
N ASP A 266 4.87 15.11 20.07
CA ASP A 266 3.92 14.13 20.61
C ASP A 266 3.40 13.12 19.56
N VAL A 267 3.66 13.36 18.27
CA VAL A 267 3.25 12.50 17.16
C VAL A 267 4.46 11.73 16.63
N LEU A 268 4.28 10.43 16.40
CA LEU A 268 5.25 9.63 15.68
C LEU A 268 5.05 9.84 14.17
N VAL A 269 6.06 10.39 13.50
CA VAL A 269 6.10 10.48 12.04
C VAL A 269 7.09 9.45 11.51
N ILE A 270 6.67 8.69 10.50
CA ILE A 270 7.48 7.72 9.79
C ILE A 270 7.47 8.07 8.32
N PHE A 271 8.65 8.15 7.72
CA PHE A 271 8.83 8.28 6.27
C PHE A 271 9.44 7.00 5.73
N THR A 272 8.86 6.44 4.68
CA THR A 272 9.46 5.35 3.89
C THR A 272 8.95 5.38 2.46
N THR A 273 9.42 4.44 1.63
CA THR A 273 8.94 4.23 0.26
C THR A 273 8.40 2.81 0.11
N ASP A 274 7.58 2.55 -0.92
CA ASP A 274 6.99 1.22 -1.12
C ASP A 274 7.87 0.27 -1.96
N ASN A 275 8.85 0.78 -2.68
CA ASN A 275 9.89 0.00 -3.36
C ASN A 275 11.05 0.91 -3.77
N GLY A 276 12.10 0.32 -4.35
CA GLY A 276 13.19 1.08 -4.95
C GLY A 276 12.76 2.00 -6.10
N THR A 277 13.68 2.84 -6.56
CA THR A 277 13.42 3.89 -7.56
C THR A 277 12.88 3.34 -8.90
N THR A 278 12.02 4.10 -9.58
CA THR A 278 11.83 3.94 -11.05
C THR A 278 12.66 4.92 -11.87
N GLY A 279 13.24 5.91 -11.21
CA GLY A 279 14.13 6.90 -11.79
C GLY A 279 15.49 6.31 -12.18
N LYS A 280 16.43 7.23 -12.38
CA LYS A 280 17.80 6.91 -12.84
C LYS A 280 18.78 6.67 -11.70
N ARG A 281 18.43 7.06 -10.47
CA ARG A 281 19.35 7.15 -9.33
C ARG A 281 19.04 6.06 -8.32
N ALA A 282 19.75 4.93 -8.41
CA ALA A 282 19.59 3.82 -7.47
C ALA A 282 20.25 4.07 -6.09
N GLY A 283 21.13 5.08 -5.98
CA GLY A 283 21.80 5.41 -4.72
C GLY A 283 22.83 4.36 -4.32
N GLY A 284 23.75 4.00 -5.22
CA GLY A 284 24.81 3.01 -4.90
C GLY A 284 24.28 1.65 -4.46
N LEU A 285 23.12 1.25 -4.99
CA LEU A 285 22.52 -0.06 -4.80
C LEU A 285 22.27 -0.70 -6.16
N ARG A 286 22.49 -2.01 -6.26
CA ARG A 286 22.23 -2.76 -7.49
C ARG A 286 20.73 -2.97 -7.71
N GLY A 287 20.27 -2.75 -8.94
CA GLY A 287 18.86 -2.89 -9.29
C GLY A 287 18.03 -1.64 -8.96
N ARG A 288 16.72 -1.76 -9.20
CA ARG A 288 15.71 -0.70 -9.04
C ARG A 288 14.34 -1.37 -8.86
N LYS A 289 13.22 -0.62 -8.84
CA LYS A 289 11.86 -1.20 -8.73
C LYS A 289 11.71 -2.48 -9.54
N GLY A 290 11.18 -3.51 -8.88
CA GLY A 290 10.95 -4.83 -9.42
C GLY A 290 12.22 -5.65 -9.59
N SER A 291 13.32 -5.31 -8.92
CA SER A 291 14.55 -6.11 -8.82
C SER A 291 14.63 -6.79 -7.47
N HIS A 292 15.22 -7.98 -7.43
CA HIS A 292 15.51 -8.72 -6.20
C HIS A 292 16.83 -8.34 -5.54
N PHE A 293 17.63 -7.51 -6.20
CA PHE A 293 18.78 -6.86 -5.57
C PHE A 293 18.32 -5.65 -4.75
N ASP A 294 19.11 -5.27 -3.74
CA ASP A 294 18.78 -4.26 -2.72
C ASP A 294 18.25 -2.93 -3.29
N GLY A 295 18.68 -2.49 -4.48
CA GLY A 295 18.15 -1.27 -5.10
C GLY A 295 16.67 -1.33 -5.46
N GLY A 296 16.05 -2.52 -5.44
CA GLY A 296 14.62 -2.72 -5.66
C GLY A 296 13.76 -2.79 -4.39
N HIS A 297 14.34 -3.05 -3.22
CA HIS A 297 13.58 -3.32 -2.00
C HIS A 297 14.21 -2.80 -0.69
N ASN A 298 15.49 -2.41 -0.68
CA ASN A 298 16.13 -1.70 0.43
C ASN A 298 15.85 -0.19 0.27
N VAL A 299 15.06 0.37 1.18
CA VAL A 299 14.50 1.72 1.02
C VAL A 299 14.75 2.59 2.26
N PRO A 300 14.85 3.93 2.10
CA PRO A 300 14.99 4.83 3.24
C PRO A 300 13.81 4.69 4.19
N CYS A 301 14.07 4.55 5.51
CA CYS A 301 13.03 4.52 6.53
C CYS A 301 13.45 5.34 7.77
N PHE A 302 12.71 6.41 8.06
CA PHE A 302 13.04 7.41 9.08
C PHE A 302 11.91 7.55 10.08
N TRP A 303 12.24 7.53 11.37
CA TRP A 303 11.29 7.62 12.48
C TRP A 303 11.62 8.83 13.36
N ARG A 304 10.60 9.65 13.63
CA ARG A 304 10.71 10.79 14.53
C ARG A 304 9.53 10.84 15.50
N TRP A 305 9.83 10.74 16.78
CA TRP A 305 8.93 10.96 17.91
C TRP A 305 9.74 11.37 19.14
N LYS A 306 9.86 12.68 19.38
CA LYS A 306 10.75 13.21 20.42
C LYS A 306 10.35 12.75 21.82
N ASN A 307 9.07 12.86 22.18
CA ASN A 307 8.60 12.46 23.51
C ASN A 307 8.57 10.95 23.72
N GLY A 308 8.68 10.16 22.65
CA GLY A 308 8.92 8.71 22.72
C GLY A 308 10.38 8.30 22.60
N GLY A 309 11.33 9.24 22.63
CA GLY A 309 12.77 8.92 22.58
C GLY A 309 13.30 8.51 21.21
N LEU A 310 12.56 8.77 20.12
CA LEU A 310 12.96 8.46 18.76
C LEU A 310 13.33 9.75 18.00
N GLY A 311 14.59 10.18 18.11
CA GLY A 311 15.04 11.37 17.39
C GLY A 311 14.38 12.66 17.91
N GLY A 312 13.96 13.54 17.01
CA GLY A 312 13.41 14.86 17.30
C GLY A 312 14.45 15.98 17.39
N SER A 313 15.74 15.67 17.23
CA SER A 313 16.80 16.65 17.03
C SER A 313 18.02 16.00 16.37
N THR A 314 18.95 16.81 15.89
CA THR A 314 20.22 16.32 15.33
C THR A 314 21.11 15.61 16.34
N GLN A 315 20.91 15.84 17.64
CA GLN A 315 21.67 15.19 18.72
C GLN A 315 21.12 13.80 19.09
N SER A 316 19.82 13.57 18.88
CA SER A 316 19.17 12.28 19.14
C SER A 316 19.00 11.42 17.88
N ALA A 317 19.29 11.98 16.70
CA ALA A 317 19.27 11.26 15.43
C ALA A 317 20.39 10.20 15.36
N ARG A 318 20.08 9.03 14.83
CA ARG A 318 20.98 7.88 14.82
C ARG A 318 20.56 6.81 13.84
N ASP A 319 21.47 5.90 13.54
CA ASP A 319 21.21 4.76 12.67
C ASP A 319 20.87 3.51 13.49
N VAL A 320 20.01 2.68 12.91
CA VAL A 320 19.72 1.30 13.30
C VAL A 320 20.08 0.46 12.08
N THR A 321 21.10 -0.37 12.23
CA THR A 321 21.70 -1.16 11.15
C THR A 321 21.24 -2.61 11.04
N PRO A 322 20.61 -3.24 12.06
CA PRO A 322 20.06 -4.59 11.90
C PRO A 322 19.00 -4.69 10.80
N LEU A 323 18.96 -5.86 10.18
CA LEU A 323 18.00 -6.23 9.14
C LEU A 323 16.56 -6.08 9.64
N SER A 324 15.79 -5.23 8.96
CA SER A 324 14.41 -4.90 9.30
C SER A 324 13.53 -4.88 8.05
N SER A 325 12.21 -4.92 8.22
CA SER A 325 11.27 -4.93 7.09
C SER A 325 9.93 -4.27 7.41
N ALA A 326 9.20 -3.89 6.37
CA ALA A 326 7.82 -3.42 6.46
C ALA A 326 6.90 -4.31 7.32
N MET A 327 7.11 -5.63 7.31
CA MET A 327 6.32 -6.55 8.14
C MET A 327 6.49 -6.31 9.65
N ASP A 328 7.56 -5.64 10.06
CA ASP A 328 7.83 -5.35 11.47
C ASP A 328 7.07 -4.13 12.00
N LEU A 329 6.50 -3.29 11.14
CA LEU A 329 5.84 -2.05 11.54
C LEU A 329 4.66 -2.32 12.49
N LEU A 330 3.75 -3.20 12.09
CA LEU A 330 2.56 -3.54 12.89
C LEU A 330 2.91 -4.18 14.26
N PRO A 331 3.72 -5.26 14.36
CA PRO A 331 4.11 -5.80 15.66
C PRO A 331 4.87 -4.77 16.52
N THR A 332 5.64 -3.87 15.91
CA THR A 332 6.28 -2.77 16.63
C THR A 332 5.27 -1.82 17.23
N PHE A 333 4.23 -1.39 16.50
CA PHE A 333 3.18 -0.52 17.05
C PHE A 333 2.38 -1.21 18.15
N ILE A 334 2.07 -2.50 17.99
CA ILE A 334 1.39 -3.31 19.00
C ILE A 334 2.17 -3.30 20.32
N ASP A 335 3.47 -3.59 20.28
CA ASP A 335 4.33 -3.63 21.47
C ASP A 335 4.62 -2.23 22.04
N MET A 336 4.88 -1.25 21.17
CA MET A 336 5.25 0.10 21.57
C MET A 336 4.09 0.85 22.25
N PHE A 337 2.85 0.66 21.79
CA PHE A 337 1.69 1.38 22.31
C PHE A 337 0.75 0.50 23.15
N GLY A 338 1.09 -0.78 23.35
CA GLY A 338 0.25 -1.73 24.08
C GLY A 338 -1.09 -2.01 23.39
N LEU A 339 -1.13 -1.97 22.05
CA LEU A 339 -2.35 -2.25 21.30
C LEU A 339 -2.73 -3.72 21.41
N LYS A 340 -4.02 -4.01 21.35
CA LYS A 340 -4.54 -5.38 21.27
C LYS A 340 -4.92 -5.69 19.82
N LYS A 341 -4.25 -6.66 19.21
CA LYS A 341 -4.71 -7.22 17.92
C LYS A 341 -6.08 -7.89 18.15
N PRO A 342 -7.12 -7.56 17.37
CA PRO A 342 -8.41 -8.22 17.48
C PRO A 342 -8.29 -9.73 17.28
N ALA A 343 -9.22 -10.51 17.86
CA ALA A 343 -9.29 -11.94 17.61
C ALA A 343 -9.56 -12.21 16.12
N GLY A 344 -9.02 -13.33 15.61
CA GLY A 344 -9.06 -13.65 14.18
C GLY A 344 -7.89 -13.08 13.39
N GLY A 345 -7.95 -13.27 12.08
CA GLY A 345 -6.88 -12.94 11.15
C GLY A 345 -5.66 -13.84 11.28
N GLN A 346 -4.72 -13.65 10.37
CA GLN A 346 -3.53 -14.47 10.26
C GLN A 346 -2.47 -14.07 11.32
N PRO A 347 -1.55 -14.98 11.70
CA PRO A 347 -0.41 -14.64 12.55
C PRO A 347 0.50 -13.58 11.91
N LEU A 348 1.19 -12.80 12.75
CA LEU A 348 2.20 -11.86 12.30
C LEU A 348 3.50 -12.61 11.98
N ASP A 349 4.17 -12.23 10.90
CA ASP A 349 5.48 -12.76 10.53
C ASP A 349 6.62 -11.82 10.99
N GLY A 350 6.33 -10.52 11.10
CA GLY A 350 7.27 -9.53 11.61
C GLY A 350 7.49 -9.62 13.12
N ILE A 351 8.51 -8.91 13.58
CA ILE A 351 8.85 -8.80 15.01
C ILE A 351 8.79 -7.34 15.47
N SER A 352 8.66 -7.11 16.77
CA SER A 352 8.78 -5.75 17.31
C SER A 352 10.23 -5.26 17.22
N LEU A 353 10.43 -4.10 16.58
CA LEU A 353 11.69 -3.37 16.56
C LEU A 353 11.84 -2.44 17.77
N LYS A 354 10.89 -2.41 18.71
CA LYS A 354 10.93 -1.57 19.93
C LYS A 354 12.30 -1.67 20.64
N PRO A 355 12.90 -2.85 20.85
CA PRO A 355 14.22 -2.93 21.48
C PRO A 355 15.32 -2.20 20.69
N LEU A 356 15.35 -2.33 19.36
CA LEU A 356 16.34 -1.69 18.49
C LEU A 356 16.12 -0.17 18.37
N LEU A 357 14.85 0.25 18.42
CA LEU A 357 14.44 1.64 18.31
C LEU A 357 14.63 2.43 19.62
N LEU A 358 14.48 1.81 20.79
CA LEU A 358 14.55 2.52 22.08
C LEU A 358 15.81 2.22 22.90
N ASN A 359 16.49 1.11 22.64
CA ASN A 359 17.69 0.72 23.40
C ASN A 359 18.90 0.52 22.47
N LEU A 360 19.90 1.39 22.61
CA LEU A 360 21.13 1.40 21.81
C LEU A 360 22.00 0.16 22.01
N ASP A 361 21.86 -0.50 23.15
CA ASP A 361 22.67 -1.67 23.51
C ASP A 361 21.96 -2.99 23.14
N SER A 362 20.79 -2.92 22.50
CA SER A 362 20.07 -4.11 22.06
C SER A 362 20.87 -4.86 21.00
N ALA A 363 21.11 -6.14 21.25
CA ALA A 363 21.71 -7.03 20.26
C ALA A 363 20.78 -7.17 19.04
N PRO A 364 21.32 -7.25 17.81
CA PRO A 364 20.54 -7.60 16.63
C PRO A 364 19.86 -8.96 16.82
N VAL A 365 18.65 -9.11 16.29
CA VAL A 365 17.96 -10.40 16.24
C VAL A 365 18.39 -11.12 14.98
N GLU A 366 19.00 -12.29 15.13
CA GLU A 366 19.32 -13.15 13.99
C GLU A 366 18.02 -13.69 13.39
N ARG A 367 17.80 -13.40 12.11
CA ARG A 367 16.58 -13.77 11.39
C ARG A 367 16.83 -13.77 9.88
N THR A 368 15.98 -14.48 9.16
CA THR A 368 15.98 -14.47 7.70
C THR A 368 14.74 -13.74 7.17
N ILE A 369 14.95 -12.86 6.19
CA ILE A 369 13.88 -12.20 5.44
C ILE A 369 14.04 -12.56 3.98
N VAL A 370 12.94 -12.88 3.31
CA VAL A 370 12.92 -13.18 1.88
C VAL A 370 12.04 -12.18 1.15
N VAL A 371 12.52 -11.73 0.00
CA VAL A 371 11.72 -11.00 -0.99
C VAL A 371 11.87 -11.65 -2.35
N ASP A 372 10.86 -11.52 -3.19
CA ASP A 372 10.96 -11.89 -4.60
C ASP A 372 10.23 -10.89 -5.51
N THR A 373 10.26 -11.14 -6.82
CA THR A 373 9.49 -10.36 -7.79
C THR A 373 8.60 -11.26 -8.63
N GLN A 374 7.33 -11.39 -8.24
CA GLN A 374 6.31 -12.11 -9.01
C GLN A 374 5.58 -11.18 -9.99
N ARG A 375 5.15 -11.72 -11.15
CA ARG A 375 4.51 -10.96 -12.25
C ARG A 375 3.43 -11.76 -13.00
N GLY A 376 2.81 -12.72 -12.33
CA GLY A 376 1.77 -13.58 -12.89
C GLY A 376 0.77 -14.02 -11.83
N ALA A 377 -0.32 -14.64 -12.28
CA ALA A 377 -1.37 -15.15 -11.42
C ALA A 377 -0.90 -16.28 -10.49
N SER A 378 0.12 -17.05 -10.87
CA SER A 378 0.70 -18.12 -10.05
C SER A 378 2.08 -17.73 -9.53
N LEU A 379 2.44 -18.16 -8.31
CA LEU A 379 3.79 -17.94 -7.80
C LEU A 379 4.78 -18.84 -8.56
N LYS A 380 5.97 -18.30 -8.83
CA LYS A 380 7.09 -19.03 -9.44
C LYS A 380 8.22 -19.13 -8.44
N LYS A 381 8.59 -20.37 -8.11
CA LYS A 381 9.64 -20.66 -7.15
C LYS A 381 10.98 -20.11 -7.62
N TRP A 382 11.74 -19.53 -6.70
CA TRP A 382 13.01 -18.86 -6.90
C TRP A 382 12.99 -17.75 -7.97
N PHE A 383 11.82 -17.25 -8.35
CA PHE A 383 11.71 -16.25 -9.41
C PHE A 383 12.14 -14.88 -8.89
N ARG A 384 13.39 -14.54 -9.18
CA ARG A 384 14.01 -13.27 -8.77
C ARG A 384 13.86 -13.10 -7.26
N ALA A 385 14.47 -14.00 -6.50
CA ALA A 385 14.40 -14.03 -5.05
C ALA A 385 15.71 -13.54 -4.41
N CYS A 386 15.60 -12.96 -3.21
CA CYS A 386 16.70 -12.58 -2.36
C CYS A 386 16.38 -12.97 -0.91
N VAL A 387 17.25 -13.78 -0.34
CA VAL A 387 17.23 -14.21 1.06
C VAL A 387 18.28 -13.40 1.80
N MET A 388 17.87 -12.73 2.88
CA MET A 388 18.67 -11.78 3.64
C MET A 388 18.82 -12.30 5.07
N ARG A 389 20.07 -12.33 5.57
CA ARG A 389 20.37 -12.72 6.96
C ARG A 389 21.57 -11.94 7.49
N ASP A 390 21.40 -11.32 8.66
CA ASP A 390 22.53 -10.77 9.42
C ASP A 390 23.22 -11.88 10.19
N GLU A 391 24.55 -11.98 10.11
CA GLU A 391 25.35 -12.86 10.97
C GLU A 391 25.89 -12.04 12.15
N VAL A 392 25.61 -12.48 13.38
CA VAL A 392 25.98 -11.75 14.60
C VAL A 392 27.08 -12.50 15.35
N VAL A 393 28.21 -11.84 15.57
CA VAL A 393 29.36 -12.35 16.35
C VAL A 393 29.67 -11.36 17.47
N ASP A 394 29.74 -11.85 18.71
CA ASP A 394 29.99 -11.04 19.91
C ASP A 394 29.05 -9.81 20.04
N GLY A 395 27.79 -9.99 19.65
CA GLY A 395 26.75 -8.95 19.71
C GLY A 395 26.86 -7.89 18.60
N LYS A 396 27.71 -8.09 17.58
CA LYS A 396 27.87 -7.18 16.44
C LYS A 396 27.57 -7.91 15.13
N ILE A 397 27.02 -7.18 14.16
CA ILE A 397 26.82 -7.70 12.80
C ILE A 397 28.20 -7.85 12.15
N ALA A 398 28.60 -9.09 11.88
CA ALA A 398 29.84 -9.43 11.19
C ALA A 398 29.65 -9.44 9.67
N HIS A 399 28.51 -9.99 9.20
CA HIS A 399 28.18 -10.11 7.79
C HIS A 399 26.69 -9.82 7.56
N LYS A 400 26.37 -9.32 6.36
CA LYS A 400 25.00 -9.11 5.87
C LYS A 400 24.79 -9.93 4.61
N TRP A 401 24.44 -11.20 4.79
CA TRP A 401 24.34 -12.13 3.68
C TRP A 401 23.13 -11.83 2.78
N ARG A 402 23.35 -11.94 1.46
CA ARG A 402 22.34 -11.87 0.41
C ARG A 402 22.49 -13.10 -0.48
N LEU A 403 21.61 -14.08 -0.35
CA LEU A 403 21.52 -15.20 -1.30
C LEU A 403 20.48 -14.85 -2.36
N THR A 404 20.91 -14.69 -3.60
CA THR A 404 20.03 -14.32 -4.72
C THR A 404 19.91 -15.45 -5.73
N ARG A 405 18.75 -15.48 -6.40
CA ARG A 405 18.50 -16.41 -7.50
C ARG A 405 17.50 -15.82 -8.49
N ASN A 406 17.80 -15.92 -9.78
CA ASN A 406 16.92 -15.37 -10.81
C ASN A 406 15.75 -16.30 -11.18
N SER A 407 15.96 -17.62 -11.14
CA SER A 407 14.94 -18.66 -11.36
C SER A 407 15.37 -19.97 -10.69
N ASP A 408 14.43 -20.92 -10.60
CA ASP A 408 14.66 -22.31 -10.14
C ASP A 408 15.77 -23.09 -10.88
N SER A 409 16.17 -22.58 -12.05
CA SER A 409 17.15 -23.15 -12.98
C SER A 409 18.43 -22.31 -13.05
N ALA A 410 18.43 -21.09 -12.52
CA ALA A 410 19.61 -20.24 -12.42
C ALA A 410 20.54 -20.73 -11.29
N PRO A 411 21.85 -20.45 -11.36
CA PRO A 411 22.74 -20.68 -10.22
C PRO A 411 22.37 -19.76 -9.04
N LEU A 412 22.72 -20.19 -7.83
CA LEU A 412 22.69 -19.34 -6.64
C LEU A 412 23.88 -18.37 -6.68
N GLU A 413 23.66 -17.13 -6.25
CA GLU A 413 24.70 -16.15 -6.03
C GLU A 413 24.65 -15.70 -4.57
N LEU A 414 25.81 -15.50 -3.94
CA LEU A 414 25.91 -15.09 -2.55
C LEU A 414 26.77 -13.84 -2.44
N TYR A 415 26.28 -12.84 -1.72
CA TYR A 415 26.98 -11.59 -1.47
C TYR A 415 27.00 -11.27 0.02
N ASP A 416 28.02 -10.53 0.44
CA ASP A 416 28.07 -9.92 1.76
C ASP A 416 27.90 -8.41 1.63
N PHE A 417 26.69 -7.94 1.87
CA PHE A 417 26.29 -6.54 1.74
C PHE A 417 27.02 -5.62 2.75
N GLN A 418 27.57 -6.18 3.83
CA GLN A 418 28.33 -5.42 4.82
C GLN A 418 29.65 -4.90 4.25
N VAL A 419 30.27 -5.64 3.32
CA VAL A 419 31.57 -5.31 2.72
C VAL A 419 31.45 -4.87 1.25
N ASP A 420 30.43 -5.33 0.55
CA ASP A 420 30.16 -5.05 -0.87
C ASP A 420 28.69 -4.65 -1.06
N ARG A 421 28.42 -3.34 -0.90
CA ARG A 421 27.07 -2.76 -1.02
C ARG A 421 26.53 -2.80 -2.45
N ASP A 422 27.41 -2.84 -3.46
CA ASP A 422 27.04 -2.95 -4.86
C ASP A 422 26.71 -4.40 -5.25
N THR A 423 27.06 -5.39 -4.42
CA THR A 423 26.81 -6.83 -4.65
C THR A 423 27.39 -7.32 -5.97
N ASP A 424 28.65 -6.98 -6.23
CA ASP A 424 29.37 -7.31 -7.47
C ASP A 424 30.23 -8.58 -7.33
N LYS A 425 30.65 -8.94 -6.12
CA LYS A 425 31.52 -10.10 -5.86
C LYS A 425 30.71 -11.31 -5.37
N ASN A 426 30.42 -12.25 -6.27
CA ASN A 426 29.80 -13.53 -5.89
C ASN A 426 30.76 -14.39 -5.03
N LEU A 427 30.30 -14.80 -3.85
CA LEU A 427 31.00 -15.59 -2.84
C LEU A 427 30.49 -17.03 -2.75
N ALA A 428 29.55 -17.45 -3.61
CA ALA A 428 28.90 -18.76 -3.54
C ALA A 428 29.89 -19.92 -3.45
N ASP A 429 30.90 -19.97 -4.32
CA ASP A 429 31.91 -21.04 -4.36
C ASP A 429 32.78 -21.11 -3.08
N GLN A 430 32.83 -20.04 -2.28
CA GLN A 430 33.62 -19.95 -1.06
C GLN A 430 32.84 -20.37 0.19
N HIS A 431 31.50 -20.43 0.13
CA HIS A 431 30.63 -20.68 1.28
C HIS A 431 29.50 -21.68 0.99
N PRO A 432 29.81 -22.93 0.57
CA PRO A 432 28.80 -23.92 0.19
C PRO A 432 27.82 -24.28 1.32
N ASP A 433 28.30 -24.40 2.56
CA ASP A 433 27.44 -24.74 3.71
C ASP A 433 26.44 -23.61 4.03
N LEU A 434 26.84 -22.35 3.84
CA LEU A 434 25.98 -21.19 4.05
C LEU A 434 24.91 -21.09 2.96
N LEU A 435 25.25 -21.42 1.71
CA LEU A 435 24.27 -21.51 0.62
C LEU A 435 23.16 -22.50 0.97
N GLU A 436 23.52 -23.69 1.47
CA GLU A 436 22.56 -24.72 1.83
C GLU A 436 21.62 -24.23 2.96
N GLN A 437 22.18 -23.60 4.00
CA GLN A 437 21.37 -23.05 5.10
C GLN A 437 20.38 -21.97 4.61
N LEU A 438 20.86 -20.99 3.85
CA LEU A 438 20.00 -19.91 3.34
C LEU A 438 18.97 -20.43 2.31
N ALA A 439 19.30 -21.49 1.57
CA ALA A 439 18.34 -22.16 0.71
C ALA A 439 17.25 -22.87 1.51
N VAL A 440 17.58 -23.50 2.65
CA VAL A 440 16.57 -24.08 3.55
C VAL A 440 15.65 -23.00 4.14
N ASP A 441 16.20 -21.85 4.52
CA ASP A 441 15.39 -20.71 4.99
C ASP A 441 14.42 -20.22 3.89
N TYR A 442 14.89 -20.15 2.63
CA TYR A 442 14.02 -19.86 1.49
C TYR A 442 12.90 -20.88 1.33
N GLU A 443 13.21 -22.17 1.43
CA GLU A 443 12.21 -23.24 1.28
C GLU A 443 11.13 -23.18 2.37
N THR A 444 11.52 -22.77 3.58
CA THR A 444 10.59 -22.51 4.70
C THR A 444 9.65 -21.35 4.37
N TRP A 445 10.21 -20.22 3.94
CA TRP A 445 9.42 -19.07 3.53
C TRP A 445 8.51 -19.37 2.32
N TRP A 446 9.03 -20.08 1.32
CA TRP A 446 8.29 -20.46 0.12
C TRP A 446 7.09 -21.31 0.48
N THR A 447 7.25 -22.29 1.38
CA THR A 447 6.14 -23.11 1.87
C THR A 447 5.06 -22.23 2.48
N HIS A 448 5.43 -21.34 3.42
CA HIS A 448 4.50 -20.40 4.07
C HIS A 448 3.71 -19.53 3.09
N ILE A 449 4.36 -18.92 2.08
CA ILE A 449 3.64 -18.05 1.14
C ILE A 449 2.87 -18.81 0.05
N SER A 450 3.21 -20.08 -0.19
CA SER A 450 2.67 -20.86 -1.30
C SER A 450 1.46 -21.73 -0.92
N GLU A 451 1.25 -21.99 0.38
CA GLU A 451 0.18 -22.85 0.89
C GLU A 451 -1.22 -22.45 0.39
N ASP A 452 -1.53 -21.15 0.37
CA ASP A 452 -2.88 -20.64 0.07
C ASP A 452 -2.98 -19.93 -1.28
N GLN A 453 -2.14 -20.27 -2.27
CA GLN A 453 -2.15 -19.57 -3.57
C GLN A 453 -3.52 -19.62 -4.28
N GLU A 454 -4.31 -20.65 -4.01
CA GLU A 454 -5.68 -20.81 -4.49
C GLU A 454 -6.64 -21.04 -3.30
N PRO A 455 -7.91 -20.59 -3.40
CA PRO A 455 -8.53 -19.92 -4.55
C PRO A 455 -8.13 -18.44 -4.70
N PHE A 456 -8.41 -17.87 -5.88
CA PHE A 456 -8.27 -16.42 -6.08
C PHE A 456 -9.24 -15.66 -5.19
N PRO A 457 -8.84 -14.51 -4.60
CA PRO A 457 -9.74 -13.69 -3.78
C PRO A 457 -10.95 -13.23 -4.62
N PRO A 458 -12.20 -13.59 -4.23
CA PRO A 458 -13.37 -13.17 -4.97
C PRO A 458 -13.83 -11.77 -4.58
N PHE A 459 -14.17 -10.94 -5.55
CA PHE A 459 -14.99 -9.76 -5.25
C PHE A 459 -16.36 -10.21 -4.75
N VAL A 460 -16.91 -9.51 -3.77
CA VAL A 460 -18.14 -9.93 -3.11
C VAL A 460 -19.28 -8.98 -3.49
N VAL A 461 -20.33 -9.54 -4.08
CA VAL A 461 -21.55 -8.81 -4.41
C VAL A 461 -22.47 -8.87 -3.20
N ASN A 462 -22.51 -7.77 -2.44
CA ASN A 462 -23.30 -7.64 -1.23
C ASN A 462 -24.00 -6.28 -1.20
N SER A 463 -25.32 -6.29 -1.37
CA SER A 463 -26.11 -5.07 -1.58
C SER A 463 -26.17 -4.15 -0.36
N MET A 464 -25.89 -4.70 0.84
CA MET A 464 -25.85 -3.94 2.10
C MET A 464 -24.56 -3.14 2.26
N HIS A 465 -23.43 -3.66 1.77
CA HIS A 465 -22.13 -2.99 1.89
C HIS A 465 -21.80 -2.13 0.65
N GLU A 466 -22.11 -2.66 -0.53
CA GLU A 466 -21.85 -2.03 -1.81
C GLU A 466 -23.02 -2.32 -2.77
N PRO A 467 -23.98 -1.38 -2.89
CA PRO A 467 -25.19 -1.59 -3.69
C PRO A 467 -24.95 -1.95 -5.16
N GLU A 468 -23.80 -1.52 -5.70
CA GLU A 468 -23.34 -1.88 -7.03
C GLU A 468 -21.83 -2.05 -7.02
N LEU A 469 -21.36 -3.23 -7.38
CA LEU A 469 -19.95 -3.57 -7.50
C LEU A 469 -19.45 -3.24 -8.91
N THR A 470 -18.24 -2.67 -9.01
CA THR A 470 -17.55 -2.49 -10.29
C THR A 470 -16.35 -3.43 -10.38
N LEU A 471 -16.27 -4.22 -11.45
CA LEU A 471 -15.11 -5.02 -11.80
C LEU A 471 -14.37 -4.37 -12.97
N PHE A 472 -13.05 -4.38 -12.90
CA PHE A 472 -12.17 -3.80 -13.91
C PHE A 472 -11.32 -4.88 -14.57
N ALA A 473 -11.04 -4.74 -15.87
CA ALA A 473 -10.07 -5.62 -16.55
C ALA A 473 -8.67 -5.60 -15.90
N HIS A 474 -8.37 -4.56 -15.11
CA HIS A 474 -7.19 -4.49 -14.24
C HIS A 474 -7.01 -5.75 -13.39
N SER A 475 -8.10 -6.25 -12.81
CA SER A 475 -8.13 -7.40 -11.88
C SER A 475 -8.47 -8.73 -12.54
N TRP A 476 -8.42 -8.81 -13.87
CA TRP A 476 -8.61 -10.08 -14.59
C TRP A 476 -7.56 -11.12 -14.19
N ILE A 477 -7.98 -12.32 -13.84
CA ILE A 477 -7.04 -13.38 -13.45
C ILE A 477 -6.27 -13.88 -14.68
N GLY A 478 -4.93 -13.78 -14.65
CA GLY A 478 -4.07 -14.24 -15.74
C GLY A 478 -2.56 -14.20 -15.50
N GLU A 479 -1.83 -15.03 -16.23
CA GLU A 479 -0.35 -15.09 -16.20
C GLU A 479 0.34 -13.94 -16.94
N ASP A 480 -0.39 -13.27 -17.84
CA ASP A 480 0.11 -12.15 -18.63
C ASP A 480 -0.43 -10.81 -18.10
N MET A 481 0.23 -9.72 -18.48
CA MET A 481 -0.22 -8.36 -18.18
C MET A 481 -1.61 -8.08 -18.74
N THR A 482 -2.61 -7.96 -17.86
CA THR A 482 -3.97 -7.55 -18.20
C THR A 482 -4.04 -6.10 -18.67
N PRO A 483 -5.14 -5.66 -19.32
CA PRO A 483 -5.40 -4.25 -19.52
C PRO A 483 -5.55 -3.52 -18.17
N TRP A 484 -4.47 -2.87 -17.73
CA TRP A 484 -4.39 -2.30 -16.38
C TRP A 484 -4.55 -0.78 -16.28
N ASN A 485 -4.52 -0.07 -17.42
CA ASN A 485 -4.61 1.39 -17.46
C ASN A 485 -5.56 1.89 -18.55
N GLN A 486 -5.96 3.16 -18.45
CA GLN A 486 -6.90 3.79 -19.39
C GLN A 486 -6.37 3.78 -20.84
N PRO A 487 -5.06 4.04 -21.13
CA PRO A 487 -4.52 3.89 -22.48
C PRO A 487 -4.72 2.50 -23.11
N HIS A 488 -4.67 1.41 -22.34
CA HIS A 488 -4.95 0.07 -22.88
C HIS A 488 -6.41 -0.09 -23.29
N VAL A 489 -7.35 0.57 -22.60
CA VAL A 489 -8.78 0.61 -23.00
C VAL A 489 -8.95 1.41 -24.29
N VAL A 490 -8.26 2.56 -24.40
CA VAL A 490 -8.24 3.40 -25.60
C VAL A 490 -7.74 2.62 -26.82
N GLN A 491 -6.67 1.85 -26.64
CA GLN A 491 -6.08 1.00 -27.67
C GLN A 491 -6.89 -0.27 -27.97
N ALA A 492 -7.92 -0.56 -27.18
CA ALA A 492 -8.67 -1.80 -27.19
C ALA A 492 -7.73 -3.02 -27.14
N LYS A 493 -6.88 -3.08 -26.12
CA LYS A 493 -5.96 -4.20 -25.90
C LYS A 493 -6.75 -5.52 -25.83
N ALA A 494 -6.54 -6.36 -26.84
CA ALA A 494 -7.29 -7.60 -27.01
C ALA A 494 -7.10 -8.59 -25.85
N GLY A 495 -8.06 -9.51 -25.74
CA GLY A 495 -8.08 -10.57 -24.73
C GLY A 495 -9.30 -10.50 -23.82
N THR A 496 -9.66 -11.66 -23.28
CA THR A 496 -10.68 -11.83 -22.24
C THR A 496 -10.15 -12.81 -21.19
N ARG A 497 -10.56 -12.59 -19.94
CA ARG A 497 -10.18 -13.36 -18.75
C ARG A 497 -11.34 -13.30 -17.75
N VAL A 498 -11.14 -13.94 -16.61
CA VAL A 498 -12.17 -14.07 -15.57
C VAL A 498 -11.91 -13.18 -14.38
N HIS A 499 -12.98 -12.83 -13.66
CA HIS A 499 -12.94 -12.40 -12.27
C HIS A 499 -13.47 -13.51 -11.37
N ALA A 500 -12.88 -13.71 -10.20
CA ALA A 500 -13.52 -14.49 -9.14
C ALA A 500 -14.57 -13.59 -8.45
N VAL A 501 -15.80 -14.10 -8.28
CA VAL A 501 -16.92 -13.34 -7.71
C VAL A 501 -17.72 -14.24 -6.77
N ARG A 502 -18.09 -13.72 -5.59
CA ARG A 502 -19.00 -14.37 -4.64
C ARG A 502 -20.28 -13.55 -4.53
N PHE A 503 -21.43 -14.20 -4.67
CA PHE A 503 -22.74 -13.57 -4.46
C PHE A 503 -23.25 -13.94 -3.07
N ASP A 504 -23.23 -13.03 -2.11
CA ASP A 504 -23.61 -13.34 -0.71
C ASP A 504 -25.12 -13.56 -0.55
N GLU A 505 -25.91 -13.07 -1.50
CA GLU A 505 -27.36 -13.19 -1.50
C GLU A 505 -27.83 -13.96 -2.73
N GLY A 506 -28.94 -14.69 -2.61
CA GLY A 506 -29.62 -15.24 -3.78
C GLY A 506 -30.53 -14.18 -4.40
N GLY A 507 -30.73 -14.26 -5.71
CA GLY A 507 -31.73 -13.45 -6.40
C GLY A 507 -31.34 -13.07 -7.82
N GLN A 508 -32.05 -12.08 -8.34
CA GLN A 508 -31.85 -11.56 -9.67
C GLN A 508 -30.79 -10.45 -9.66
N TYR A 509 -29.83 -10.54 -10.58
CA TYR A 509 -28.74 -9.59 -10.74
C TYR A 509 -28.75 -8.99 -12.13
N ARG A 510 -28.47 -7.68 -12.20
CA ARG A 510 -28.14 -6.98 -13.44
C ARG A 510 -26.64 -6.88 -13.57
N ILE A 511 -26.09 -7.40 -14.66
CA ILE A 511 -24.67 -7.34 -15.00
C ILE A 511 -24.52 -6.52 -16.30
N GLU A 512 -23.95 -5.32 -16.18
CA GLU A 512 -23.74 -4.39 -17.29
C GLU A 512 -22.29 -4.42 -17.78
N LEU A 513 -22.11 -4.73 -19.06
CA LEU A 513 -20.81 -4.77 -19.73
C LEU A 513 -20.55 -3.47 -20.48
N ARG A 514 -19.39 -2.86 -20.27
CA ARG A 514 -18.95 -1.65 -20.99
C ARG A 514 -17.49 -1.73 -21.43
N ARG A 515 -17.18 -1.00 -22.51
CA ARG A 515 -15.79 -0.70 -22.89
C ARG A 515 -15.26 0.50 -22.13
N TRP A 516 -16.05 1.57 -22.07
CA TRP A 516 -15.73 2.81 -21.39
C TRP A 516 -16.50 2.89 -20.07
N PRO A 517 -15.95 3.54 -19.04
CA PRO A 517 -16.67 3.68 -17.79
C PRO A 517 -17.88 4.64 -17.96
N ARG A 518 -18.80 4.64 -16.98
CA ARG A 518 -20.07 5.38 -17.11
C ARG A 518 -19.87 6.89 -17.27
N GLU A 519 -18.85 7.45 -16.63
CA GLU A 519 -18.49 8.86 -16.64
C GLU A 519 -17.96 9.35 -18.00
N ASP A 520 -17.26 8.50 -18.76
CA ASP A 520 -16.88 8.81 -20.14
C ASP A 520 -18.10 8.68 -21.05
N GLY A 521 -18.73 7.49 -21.06
CA GLY A 521 -19.95 7.25 -21.81
C GLY A 521 -19.77 7.03 -23.32
N GLY A 522 -18.56 6.74 -23.80
CA GLY A 522 -18.32 6.34 -25.19
C GLY A 522 -19.10 5.08 -25.61
N ALA A 523 -19.28 4.90 -26.93
CA ALA A 523 -19.91 3.70 -27.49
C ALA A 523 -18.97 2.49 -27.41
N ILE A 524 -19.49 1.27 -27.20
CA ILE A 524 -18.68 0.04 -27.10
C ILE A 524 -17.79 -0.15 -28.34
N ALA A 525 -18.38 0.02 -29.53
CA ALA A 525 -17.69 -0.10 -30.81
C ALA A 525 -16.89 1.17 -31.20
N GLY A 526 -17.15 2.30 -30.54
CA GLY A 526 -16.66 3.61 -30.93
C GLY A 526 -15.46 4.11 -30.13
N PRO A 527 -14.99 5.33 -30.42
CA PRO A 527 -14.06 6.05 -29.56
C PRO A 527 -14.69 6.43 -28.22
N ASP A 528 -13.86 6.93 -27.30
CA ASP A 528 -14.29 7.61 -26.07
C ASP A 528 -15.07 8.89 -26.41
N LYS A 529 -15.63 9.57 -25.39
CA LYS A 529 -16.42 10.78 -25.61
C LYS A 529 -15.60 11.96 -26.17
N ALA A 530 -14.29 11.95 -25.95
CA ALA A 530 -13.36 12.93 -26.51
C ALA A 530 -12.93 12.60 -27.96
N GLY A 531 -13.40 11.48 -28.52
CA GLY A 531 -13.10 11.05 -29.88
C GLY A 531 -11.79 10.27 -30.02
N ASN A 532 -11.20 9.82 -28.92
CA ASN A 532 -9.97 9.01 -28.92
C ASN A 532 -10.27 7.51 -28.93
N GLY A 533 -9.32 6.74 -29.45
CA GLY A 533 -9.31 5.28 -29.32
C GLY A 533 -9.78 4.53 -30.54
N LYS A 534 -9.47 3.23 -30.55
CA LYS A 534 -9.68 2.34 -31.70
C LYS A 534 -11.17 2.06 -31.90
N VAL A 535 -11.66 2.16 -33.13
CA VAL A 535 -13.00 1.67 -33.51
C VAL A 535 -12.94 0.15 -33.66
N LEU A 536 -13.92 -0.54 -33.11
CA LEU A 536 -14.05 -2.00 -33.14
C LEU A 536 -15.32 -2.40 -33.87
N ASN A 537 -15.29 -3.48 -34.65
CA ASN A 537 -16.49 -4.03 -35.29
C ASN A 537 -17.28 -4.91 -34.30
N VAL A 538 -17.67 -4.37 -33.14
CA VAL A 538 -18.41 -5.16 -32.14
C VAL A 538 -19.85 -5.33 -32.57
N THR A 539 -20.29 -6.57 -32.74
CA THR A 539 -21.69 -6.91 -33.07
C THR A 539 -22.40 -7.64 -31.96
N GLN A 540 -21.66 -8.23 -31.00
CA GLN A 540 -22.22 -8.94 -29.86
C GLN A 540 -21.43 -8.69 -28.57
N ALA A 541 -22.12 -8.79 -27.45
CA ALA A 541 -21.52 -8.91 -26.12
C ALA A 541 -21.94 -10.25 -25.51
N ARG A 542 -21.00 -10.91 -24.82
CA ARG A 542 -21.20 -12.20 -24.16
C ARG A 542 -20.84 -12.12 -22.68
N LEU A 543 -21.66 -12.76 -21.86
CA LEU A 543 -21.47 -12.98 -20.45
C LEU A 543 -21.40 -14.48 -20.18
N GLU A 544 -20.37 -14.92 -19.48
CA GLU A 544 -20.19 -16.30 -19.02
C GLU A 544 -20.03 -16.29 -17.50
N ILE A 545 -20.85 -17.06 -16.80
CA ILE A 545 -20.75 -17.28 -15.36
C ILE A 545 -20.58 -18.77 -15.15
N ALA A 546 -19.49 -19.20 -14.49
CA ALA A 546 -19.23 -20.62 -14.30
C ALA A 546 -20.36 -21.28 -13.47
N GLY A 547 -20.88 -22.39 -13.99
CA GLY A 547 -22.03 -23.08 -13.41
C GLY A 547 -23.41 -22.52 -13.82
N ALA A 548 -23.46 -21.45 -14.63
CA ALA A 548 -24.68 -20.92 -15.23
C ALA A 548 -24.62 -20.95 -16.78
N GLU A 549 -25.67 -20.44 -17.44
CA GLU A 549 -25.75 -20.39 -18.91
C GLU A 549 -24.90 -19.24 -19.49
N THR A 550 -24.21 -19.50 -20.60
CA THR A 550 -23.57 -18.47 -21.42
C THR A 550 -24.62 -17.65 -22.17
N MET A 551 -24.61 -16.34 -22.00
CA MET A 551 -25.57 -15.44 -22.63
C MET A 551 -24.88 -14.52 -23.63
N SER A 552 -25.47 -14.34 -24.82
CA SER A 552 -25.04 -13.34 -25.81
C SER A 552 -26.18 -12.39 -26.14
N LYS A 553 -25.88 -11.11 -26.34
CA LYS A 553 -26.81 -10.08 -26.81
C LYS A 553 -26.17 -9.24 -27.92
N PRO A 554 -26.95 -8.79 -28.93
CA PRO A 554 -26.41 -7.95 -29.99
C PRO A 554 -26.02 -6.56 -29.46
N VAL A 555 -24.91 -6.03 -29.96
CA VAL A 555 -24.47 -4.65 -29.79
C VAL A 555 -24.91 -3.86 -31.03
N LYS A 556 -25.65 -2.78 -30.85
CA LYS A 556 -26.23 -2.00 -31.95
C LYS A 556 -25.75 -0.55 -31.91
N GLY A 557 -25.37 -0.02 -33.07
CA GLY A 557 -25.13 1.42 -33.27
C GLY A 557 -24.17 2.02 -32.25
N ASP A 558 -24.64 3.02 -31.53
CA ASP A 558 -23.94 3.81 -30.51
C ASP A 558 -24.13 3.27 -29.08
N ALA A 559 -24.51 1.98 -28.92
CA ALA A 559 -24.69 1.37 -27.61
C ALA A 559 -23.46 1.56 -26.71
N THR A 560 -23.67 2.18 -25.57
CA THR A 560 -22.63 2.46 -24.56
C THR A 560 -22.46 1.34 -23.54
N SER A 561 -23.44 0.43 -23.46
CA SER A 561 -23.42 -0.76 -22.63
C SER A 561 -24.32 -1.88 -23.15
N VAL A 562 -24.10 -3.10 -22.65
CA VAL A 562 -25.02 -4.24 -22.79
C VAL A 562 -25.26 -4.84 -21.40
N ALA A 563 -26.52 -4.96 -20.99
CA ALA A 563 -26.88 -5.50 -19.69
C ALA A 563 -27.55 -6.88 -19.80
N PHE A 564 -27.21 -7.77 -18.87
CA PHE A 564 -27.78 -9.09 -18.67
C PHE A 564 -28.51 -9.13 -17.34
N GLU A 565 -29.58 -9.92 -17.28
CA GLU A 565 -30.29 -10.21 -16.04
C GLU A 565 -30.16 -11.71 -15.80
N VAL A 566 -29.62 -12.08 -14.64
CA VAL A 566 -29.30 -13.47 -14.28
C VAL A 566 -29.82 -13.76 -12.90
N GLU A 567 -30.41 -14.94 -12.72
CA GLU A 567 -30.78 -15.45 -11.40
C GLU A 567 -29.61 -16.27 -10.86
N LEU A 568 -29.13 -15.94 -9.66
CA LEU A 568 -27.98 -16.61 -9.06
C LEU A 568 -28.28 -17.06 -7.62
N PRO A 569 -27.81 -18.24 -7.21
CA PRO A 569 -27.91 -18.70 -5.83
C PRO A 569 -26.98 -17.92 -4.89
N ALA A 570 -27.33 -17.89 -3.61
CA ALA A 570 -26.49 -17.32 -2.56
C ALA A 570 -25.19 -18.13 -2.33
N GLU A 571 -24.21 -17.47 -1.72
CA GLU A 571 -22.92 -18.00 -1.25
C GLU A 571 -22.12 -18.78 -2.32
N THR A 572 -22.36 -18.46 -3.59
CA THR A 572 -21.69 -19.13 -4.71
C THR A 572 -20.49 -18.31 -5.14
N THR A 573 -19.29 -18.78 -4.80
CA THR A 573 -18.07 -18.33 -5.48
C THR A 573 -18.04 -18.94 -6.88
N THR A 574 -17.97 -18.09 -7.89
CA THR A 574 -17.93 -18.45 -9.30
C THR A 574 -16.94 -17.56 -10.04
N THR A 575 -16.78 -17.78 -11.34
CA THR A 575 -16.01 -16.92 -12.22
C THR A 575 -16.90 -16.23 -13.23
N VAL A 576 -16.69 -14.94 -13.43
CA VAL A 576 -17.36 -14.13 -14.45
C VAL A 576 -16.38 -13.84 -15.58
N ALA A 577 -16.71 -14.22 -16.81
CA ALA A 577 -15.97 -13.89 -18.02
C ALA A 577 -16.86 -13.06 -18.97
N THR A 578 -16.25 -12.14 -19.71
CA THR A 578 -16.99 -11.23 -20.60
C THR A 578 -16.27 -11.08 -21.93
N ALA A 579 -17.01 -10.92 -23.02
CA ALA A 579 -16.43 -10.73 -24.35
C ALA A 579 -17.27 -9.78 -25.22
N PHE A 580 -16.59 -9.01 -26.05
CA PHE A 580 -17.12 -8.28 -27.20
C PHE A 580 -16.64 -8.99 -28.46
N LEU A 581 -17.58 -9.34 -29.34
CA LEU A 581 -17.32 -10.16 -30.52
C LEU A 581 -17.71 -9.44 -31.81
N ASP A 582 -17.06 -9.80 -32.91
CA ASP A 582 -17.42 -9.34 -34.25
C ASP A 582 -18.54 -10.19 -34.90
N ASP A 583 -18.83 -9.94 -36.17
CA ASP A 583 -19.84 -10.67 -36.96
C ASP A 583 -19.45 -12.12 -37.31
N SER A 584 -18.18 -12.49 -37.08
CA SER A 584 -17.64 -13.84 -37.27
C SER A 584 -17.50 -14.61 -35.96
N ASP A 585 -18.09 -14.10 -34.87
CA ASP A 585 -17.95 -14.60 -33.49
C ASP A 585 -16.50 -14.62 -32.97
N GLU A 586 -15.60 -13.80 -33.54
CA GLU A 586 -14.24 -13.63 -33.03
C GLU A 586 -14.23 -12.68 -31.82
N ILE A 587 -13.49 -13.04 -30.76
CA ILE A 587 -13.35 -12.20 -29.57
C ILE A 587 -12.40 -11.05 -29.86
N LEU A 588 -12.91 -9.82 -29.85
CA LEU A 588 -12.12 -8.61 -30.03
C LEU A 588 -11.48 -8.14 -28.71
N SER A 589 -12.24 -8.18 -27.63
CA SER A 589 -11.77 -7.89 -26.26
C SER A 589 -12.79 -8.40 -25.23
N GLY A 590 -12.43 -8.43 -23.95
CA GLY A 590 -13.41 -8.47 -22.85
C GLY A 590 -14.03 -7.11 -22.58
N ALA A 591 -15.00 -7.07 -21.67
CA ALA A 591 -15.50 -5.81 -21.11
C ALA A 591 -14.49 -5.27 -20.10
N TYR A 592 -14.05 -4.03 -20.29
CA TYR A 592 -13.05 -3.41 -19.40
C TYR A 592 -13.67 -2.96 -18.08
N TYR A 593 -14.97 -2.68 -18.10
CA TYR A 593 -15.77 -2.29 -16.94
C TYR A 593 -17.02 -3.15 -16.90
N VAL A 594 -17.28 -3.77 -15.74
CA VAL A 594 -18.47 -4.59 -15.48
C VAL A 594 -19.13 -4.07 -14.22
N TYR A 595 -20.40 -3.71 -14.29
CA TYR A 595 -21.19 -3.25 -13.14
C TYR A 595 -22.18 -4.32 -12.74
N ILE A 596 -22.18 -4.72 -11.47
CA ILE A 596 -23.03 -5.77 -10.93
C ILE A 596 -23.91 -5.20 -9.83
N LYS A 597 -25.22 -5.31 -10.00
CA LYS A 597 -26.22 -4.83 -9.06
C LYS A 597 -27.29 -5.88 -8.80
N LYS A 598 -27.65 -6.09 -7.53
CA LYS A 598 -28.82 -6.89 -7.17
C LYS A 598 -30.11 -6.13 -7.50
N LEU A 599 -31.08 -6.80 -8.11
CA LEU A 599 -32.39 -6.24 -8.40
C LEU A 599 -33.34 -6.41 -7.19
N PRO A 600 -34.35 -5.52 -7.03
CA PRO A 600 -35.28 -5.53 -5.91
C PRO A 600 -36.13 -6.79 -5.76
#